data_AF-A0A365H566-F1
#
_entry.id   AF-A0A365H566-F1
#
_cell.length_a   1.000
_cell.length_b   1.000
_cell.length_c   1.000
_cell.angle_alpha   90.00
_cell.angle_beta   90.00
_cell.angle_gamma   90.00
#
_symmetry.space_group_name_H-M   'P 1'
#
loop_
_entity.id
_entity.type
_entity.pdbx_description
1 polymer ?
#
loop_
_entity_poly.entity_id
_entity_poly.type
_entity_poly.pdbx_seq_one_letter_code
_entity_poly.pdbx_strand_id
1 'polypeptide(L)'
;MPGYLFLGGLSGAASTMAAAAEATGRPRLARQGRLTAAVAAVGGAGLLVAELGRPERFLNMLRVFKPSSPMSVGSWILAAHGGVTTAAAASTVTGVAPRAGRAAVAVSAVTGPLVATYTGVLLADTAVPAWHAAHRHLPPLFAGSALAAAGGAAMVMVPVAAAGPARRAALLGALAELAVTASLERGQGFGEEPRLVSEPYRIGRAGTLLRAARLLAVAGAAGTALAAGRHRAAAVAAGAALLAGSACTRFGVYHAGVLAGRDPKYTVVPQRARPRVQESRPG
;
A
#
# COMPACT_ATOMS: atom_id res chain seq x y z
N MET A 1 9.40 11.46 -2.86
CA MET A 1 8.59 10.91 -3.97
C MET A 1 7.85 9.68 -3.46
N PRO A 2 6.51 9.59 -3.56
CA PRO A 2 5.71 8.53 -2.92
C PRO A 2 5.90 7.12 -3.53
N GLY A 3 6.92 6.90 -4.38
CA GLY A 3 7.23 5.61 -4.97
C GLY A 3 7.57 4.53 -3.94
N TYR A 4 8.20 4.88 -2.82
CA TYR A 4 8.46 3.93 -1.74
C TYR A 4 7.16 3.45 -1.05
N LEU A 5 6.10 4.28 -1.04
CA LEU A 5 4.79 3.88 -0.48
C LEU A 5 4.17 2.77 -1.34
N PHE A 6 4.25 2.92 -2.66
CA PHE A 6 3.78 1.91 -3.62
C PHE A 6 4.61 0.63 -3.53
N LEU A 7 5.94 0.75 -3.58
CA LEU A 7 6.83 -0.40 -3.55
C LEU A 7 6.77 -1.16 -2.22
N GLY A 8 6.66 -0.46 -1.09
CA GLY A 8 6.42 -1.09 0.21
C GLY A 8 5.12 -1.90 0.22
N GLY A 9 4.03 -1.29 -0.26
CA GLY A 9 2.73 -1.97 -0.39
C GLY A 9 2.80 -3.22 -1.26
N LEU A 10 3.36 -3.09 -2.46
CA LEU A 10 3.55 -4.20 -3.39
C LEU A 10 4.40 -5.32 -2.76
N SER A 11 5.47 -4.94 -2.04
CA SER A 11 6.35 -5.89 -1.37
C SER A 11 5.60 -6.74 -0.35
N GLY A 12 4.87 -6.09 0.56
CA GLY A 12 4.17 -6.77 1.64
C GLY A 12 2.99 -7.64 1.18
N ALA A 13 2.23 -7.18 0.19
CA ALA A 13 1.15 -7.98 -0.39
C ALA A 13 1.70 -9.17 -1.21
N ALA A 14 2.79 -8.98 -1.96
CA ALA A 14 3.42 -10.05 -2.74
C ALA A 14 4.02 -11.14 -1.85
N SER A 15 4.66 -10.80 -0.71
CA SER A 15 5.22 -11.79 0.22
C SER A 15 4.13 -12.65 0.86
N THR A 16 3.01 -12.02 1.26
CA THR A 16 1.86 -12.71 1.85
C THR A 16 1.21 -13.65 0.84
N MET A 17 1.01 -13.18 -0.39
CA MET A 17 0.50 -14.01 -1.48
C MET A 17 1.47 -15.15 -1.83
N ALA A 18 2.78 -14.92 -1.77
CA ALA A 18 3.78 -15.95 -2.02
C ALA A 18 3.74 -17.07 -0.99
N ALA A 19 3.61 -16.73 0.29
CA ALA A 19 3.45 -17.71 1.37
C ALA A 19 2.15 -18.51 1.22
N ALA A 20 1.04 -17.85 0.87
CA ALA A 20 -0.22 -18.54 0.61
C ALA A 20 -0.13 -19.47 -0.62
N ALA A 21 0.60 -19.06 -1.66
CA ALA A 21 0.86 -19.90 -2.82
C ALA A 21 1.73 -21.11 -2.47
N GLU A 22 2.74 -20.95 -1.61
CA GLU A 22 3.57 -22.05 -1.12
C GLU A 22 2.76 -23.05 -0.29
N ALA A 23 1.98 -22.56 0.68
CA ALA A 23 1.11 -23.39 1.51
C ALA A 23 0.05 -24.18 0.71
N THR A 24 -0.28 -23.71 -0.49
CA THR A 24 -1.28 -24.34 -1.37
C THR A 24 -0.69 -25.05 -2.58
N GLY A 25 0.63 -25.36 -2.56
CA GLY A 25 1.28 -26.18 -3.57
C GLY A 25 1.46 -25.51 -4.93
N ARG A 26 1.64 -24.18 -4.97
CA ARG A 26 1.77 -23.39 -6.21
C ARG A 26 3.18 -22.79 -6.36
N PRO A 27 4.19 -23.61 -6.65
CA PRO A 27 5.60 -23.21 -6.58
C PRO A 27 5.98 -22.08 -7.53
N ARG A 28 5.39 -22.02 -8.74
CA ARG A 28 5.64 -20.93 -9.69
C ARG A 28 5.14 -19.58 -9.18
N LEU A 29 3.93 -19.55 -8.62
CA LEU A 29 3.34 -18.34 -8.04
C LEU A 29 4.10 -17.92 -6.77
N ALA A 30 4.46 -18.87 -5.91
CA ALA A 30 5.27 -18.61 -4.72
C ALA A 30 6.63 -18.01 -5.10
N ARG A 31 7.34 -18.61 -6.07
CA ARG A 31 8.64 -18.09 -6.53
C ARG A 31 8.53 -16.66 -7.05
N GLN A 32 7.57 -16.38 -7.94
CA GLN A 32 7.41 -15.04 -8.49
C GLN A 32 7.00 -14.03 -7.41
N GLY A 33 6.10 -14.39 -6.50
CA GLY A 33 5.72 -13.53 -5.39
C GLY A 33 6.89 -13.17 -4.47
N ARG A 34 7.78 -14.14 -4.15
CA ARG A 34 9.00 -13.89 -3.36
C ARG A 34 9.96 -12.92 -4.06
N LEU A 35 10.16 -13.10 -5.37
CA LEU A 35 11.01 -12.22 -6.17
C LEU A 35 10.41 -10.81 -6.28
N THR A 36 9.12 -10.69 -6.57
CA THR A 36 8.41 -9.40 -6.59
C THR A 36 8.52 -8.71 -5.23
N ALA A 37 8.33 -9.44 -4.13
CA ALA A 37 8.44 -8.90 -2.79
C ALA A 37 9.82 -8.31 -2.52
N ALA A 38 10.88 -9.08 -2.81
CA ALA A 38 12.26 -8.63 -2.62
C ALA A 38 12.65 -7.44 -3.51
N VAL A 39 12.32 -7.49 -4.81
CA VAL A 39 12.61 -6.39 -5.74
C VAL A 39 11.89 -5.11 -5.30
N ALA A 40 10.63 -5.22 -4.90
CA ALA A 40 9.86 -4.08 -4.41
C ALA A 40 10.41 -3.56 -3.06
N ALA A 41 10.84 -4.44 -2.14
CA ALA A 41 11.47 -4.03 -0.88
C ALA A 41 12.78 -3.26 -1.13
N VAL A 42 13.67 -3.81 -1.96
CA VAL A 42 14.97 -3.20 -2.28
C VAL A 42 14.77 -1.88 -3.03
N GLY A 43 13.91 -1.85 -4.06
CA GLY A 43 13.59 -0.63 -4.78
C GLY A 43 12.94 0.43 -3.89
N GLY A 44 12.04 0.02 -2.99
CA GLY A 44 11.39 0.90 -2.02
C GLY A 44 12.39 1.50 -1.03
N ALA A 45 13.30 0.68 -0.50
CA ALA A 45 14.39 1.13 0.36
C ALA A 45 15.33 2.11 -0.36
N GLY A 46 15.70 1.82 -1.62
CA GLY A 46 16.52 2.71 -2.43
C GLY A 46 15.87 4.08 -2.66
N LEU A 47 14.57 4.11 -3.01
CA LEU A 47 13.82 5.36 -3.17
C LEU A 47 13.69 6.12 -1.84
N LEU A 48 13.48 5.42 -0.73
CA LEU A 48 13.41 6.02 0.60
C LEU A 48 14.75 6.67 0.97
N VAL A 49 15.87 5.96 0.80
CA VAL A 49 17.22 6.51 1.04
C VAL A 49 17.51 7.72 0.17
N ALA A 50 17.15 7.67 -1.13
CA ALA A 50 17.31 8.80 -2.03
C ALA A 50 16.51 10.03 -1.57
N GLU A 51 15.31 9.83 -1.02
CA GLU A 51 14.49 10.91 -0.47
C GLU A 51 15.01 11.45 0.87
N LEU A 52 15.61 10.59 1.70
CA LEU A 52 16.26 11.03 2.94
C LEU A 52 17.54 11.84 2.64
N GLY A 53 18.14 11.69 1.46
CA GLY A 53 19.34 12.40 1.01
C GLY A 53 20.65 11.95 1.66
N ARG A 54 20.59 11.21 2.78
CA ARG A 54 21.73 10.61 3.48
C ARG A 54 21.36 9.24 4.07
N PRO A 55 22.04 8.15 3.70
CA PRO A 55 21.69 6.79 4.13
C PRO A 55 21.82 6.59 5.65
N GLU A 56 22.73 7.32 6.30
CA GLU A 56 22.95 7.22 7.75
C GLU A 56 21.72 7.62 8.56
N ARG A 57 20.82 8.45 7.99
CA ARG A 57 19.57 8.84 8.64
C ARG A 57 18.65 7.64 8.88
N PHE A 58 18.62 6.67 7.96
CA PHE A 58 17.84 5.45 8.17
C PHE A 58 18.43 4.60 9.31
N LEU A 59 19.76 4.46 9.35
CA LEU A 59 20.43 3.74 10.43
C LEU A 59 20.21 4.41 11.79
N ASN A 60 20.17 5.74 11.83
CA ASN A 60 19.86 6.50 13.04
C ASN A 60 18.44 6.23 13.55
N MET A 61 17.47 6.01 12.65
CA MET A 61 16.09 5.63 13.03
C MET A 61 16.01 4.24 13.67
N LEU A 62 16.94 3.34 13.32
CA LEU A 62 17.01 1.98 13.89
C LEU A 62 17.74 1.92 15.25
N ARG A 63 18.23 3.05 15.78
CA ARG A 63 18.90 3.06 17.10
C ARG A 63 17.94 2.97 18.27
N VAL A 64 16.70 3.42 18.09
CA VAL A 64 15.70 3.52 19.15
C VAL A 64 14.44 2.78 18.72
N PHE A 65 13.96 1.88 19.58
CA PHE A 65 12.63 1.29 19.47
C PHE A 65 11.67 2.05 20.38
N LYS A 66 10.78 2.85 19.79
CA LYS A 66 9.77 3.63 20.51
C LYS A 66 8.37 3.18 20.06
N PRO A 67 7.71 2.26 20.80
CA PRO A 67 6.40 1.72 20.43
C PRO A 67 5.32 2.79 20.25
N SER A 68 5.43 3.92 20.95
CA SER A 68 4.47 5.03 20.87
C SER A 68 4.67 5.93 19.65
N SER A 69 5.71 5.70 18.83
CA SER A 69 5.97 6.46 17.62
C SER A 69 5.79 5.54 16.43
N PRO A 70 4.78 5.76 15.59
CA PRO A 70 4.62 5.01 14.35
C PRO A 70 5.95 4.98 13.61
N MET A 71 6.53 6.14 13.27
CA MET A 71 7.79 6.24 12.52
C MET A 71 8.91 5.29 13.00
N SER A 72 9.12 5.13 14.31
CA SER A 72 10.09 4.16 14.86
C SER A 72 9.68 2.72 14.56
N VAL A 73 8.44 2.34 14.90
CA VAL A 73 7.88 1.00 14.61
C VAL A 73 7.97 0.68 13.12
N GLY A 74 7.71 1.66 12.26
CA GLY A 74 7.82 1.54 10.81
C GLY A 74 9.19 1.21 10.29
N SER A 75 10.22 1.91 10.76
CA SER A 75 11.60 1.62 10.35
C SER A 75 12.01 0.20 10.72
N TRP A 76 11.61 -0.28 11.89
CA TRP A 76 11.85 -1.66 12.31
C TRP A 76 11.06 -2.68 11.48
N ILE A 77 9.79 -2.42 11.19
CA ILE A 77 8.97 -3.26 10.29
C ILE A 77 9.60 -3.34 8.90
N LEU A 78 10.00 -2.19 8.32
CA LEU A 78 10.62 -2.13 6.99
C LEU A 78 11.97 -2.85 6.96
N ALA A 79 12.81 -2.66 7.97
CA ALA A 79 14.11 -3.33 8.06
C ALA A 79 13.95 -4.85 8.19
N ALA A 80 13.08 -5.30 9.10
CA ALA A 80 12.78 -6.72 9.27
C ALA A 80 12.21 -7.33 8.00
N HIS A 81 11.18 -6.69 7.42
CA HIS A 81 10.53 -7.16 6.19
C HIS A 81 11.51 -7.23 5.02
N GLY A 82 12.25 -6.15 4.75
CA GLY A 82 13.21 -6.08 3.66
C GLY A 82 14.30 -7.14 3.79
N GLY A 83 14.81 -7.37 5.01
CA GLY A 83 15.78 -8.43 5.30
C GLY A 83 15.21 -9.82 5.00
N VAL A 84 14.04 -10.16 5.54
CA VAL A 84 13.47 -11.51 5.35
C VAL A 84 12.98 -11.76 3.92
N THR A 85 12.43 -10.77 3.22
CA THR A 85 12.03 -10.95 1.82
C THR A 85 13.25 -11.16 0.92
N THR A 86 14.33 -10.43 1.18
CA THR A 86 15.59 -10.57 0.42
C THR A 86 16.23 -11.93 0.70
N ALA A 87 16.27 -12.37 1.97
CA ALA A 87 16.77 -13.69 2.33
C ALA A 87 15.94 -14.82 1.71
N ALA A 88 14.60 -14.71 1.74
CA ALA A 88 13.69 -15.68 1.12
C ALA A 88 13.89 -15.76 -0.40
N ALA A 89 14.03 -14.61 -1.07
CA ALA A 89 14.31 -14.56 -2.50
C ALA A 89 15.69 -15.14 -2.84
N ALA A 90 16.73 -14.78 -2.08
CA ALA A 90 18.08 -15.31 -2.27
C ALA A 90 18.10 -16.84 -2.15
N SER A 91 17.52 -17.40 -1.07
CA SER A 91 17.40 -18.86 -0.89
C SER A 91 16.60 -19.52 -2.02
N THR A 92 15.55 -18.86 -2.53
CA THR A 92 14.76 -19.36 -3.66
C THR A 92 15.54 -19.41 -4.99
N VAL A 93 16.49 -18.49 -5.19
CA VAL A 93 17.30 -18.42 -6.42
C VAL A 93 18.50 -19.34 -6.34
N THR A 94 19.20 -19.38 -5.20
CA THR A 94 20.45 -20.13 -5.04
C THR A 94 20.25 -21.57 -4.57
N GLY A 95 19.10 -21.89 -3.96
CA GLY A 95 18.85 -23.18 -3.31
C GLY A 95 19.58 -23.35 -1.97
N VAL A 96 20.35 -22.35 -1.52
CA VAL A 96 21.13 -22.41 -0.28
C VAL A 96 20.22 -22.21 0.94
N ALA A 97 20.48 -22.97 2.00
CA ALA A 97 19.77 -22.93 3.29
C ALA A 97 18.22 -22.92 3.16
N PRO A 98 17.61 -23.91 2.49
CA PRO A 98 16.18 -23.89 2.16
C PRO A 98 15.24 -23.90 3.38
N ARG A 99 15.72 -24.39 4.53
CA ARG A 99 14.97 -24.31 5.81
C ARG A 99 14.90 -22.86 6.32
N ALA A 100 16.02 -22.14 6.28
CA ALA A 100 16.05 -20.72 6.62
C ALA A 100 15.23 -19.89 5.62
N GLY A 101 15.29 -20.22 4.32
CA GLY A 101 14.45 -19.61 3.29
C GLY A 101 12.95 -19.76 3.60
N ARG A 102 12.49 -20.96 4.00
CA ARG A 102 11.10 -21.20 4.41
C ARG A 102 10.71 -20.41 5.66
N ALA A 103 11.58 -20.35 6.66
CA ALA A 103 11.35 -19.52 7.85
C ALA A 103 11.23 -18.03 7.46
N ALA A 104 12.10 -17.54 6.58
CA ALA A 104 12.06 -16.17 6.08
C ALA A 104 10.75 -15.88 5.33
N VAL A 105 10.22 -16.83 4.55
CA VAL A 105 8.89 -16.70 3.93
C VAL A 105 7.79 -16.57 4.97
N ALA A 106 7.79 -17.41 6.00
CA ALA A 106 6.79 -17.35 7.06
C ALA A 106 6.81 -15.99 7.79
N VAL A 107 7.99 -15.48 8.14
CA VAL A 107 8.15 -14.15 8.74
C VAL A 107 7.72 -13.05 7.76
N SER A 108 8.02 -13.19 6.48
CA SER A 108 7.61 -12.24 5.43
C SER A 108 6.09 -12.19 5.23
N ALA A 109 5.38 -13.29 5.54
CA ALA A 109 3.92 -13.38 5.47
C ALA A 109 3.24 -12.66 6.63
N VAL A 110 3.89 -12.59 7.80
CA VAL A 110 3.40 -11.86 8.97
C VAL A 110 3.73 -10.37 8.86
N THR A 111 4.93 -10.03 8.41
CA THR A 111 5.36 -8.64 8.23
C THR A 111 4.77 -7.98 6.98
N GLY A 112 4.32 -8.77 5.99
CA GLY A 112 3.76 -8.28 4.74
C GLY A 112 2.50 -7.41 4.90
N PRO A 113 1.45 -7.88 5.60
CA PRO A 113 0.26 -7.08 5.87
C PRO A 113 0.60 -5.80 6.64
N LEU A 114 1.53 -5.88 7.60
CA LEU A 114 2.01 -4.72 8.35
C LEU A 114 2.58 -3.67 7.39
N VAL A 115 3.55 -4.01 6.53
CA VAL A 115 4.11 -3.04 5.56
C VAL A 115 3.05 -2.50 4.61
N ALA A 116 2.10 -3.35 4.18
CA ALA A 116 1.06 -2.97 3.23
C ALA A 116 0.11 -1.89 3.77
N THR A 117 -0.23 -1.94 5.06
CA THR A 117 -1.14 -0.99 5.72
C THR A 117 -0.44 0.16 6.44
N TYR A 118 0.74 -0.12 7.00
CA TYR A 118 1.40 0.75 7.97
C TYR A 118 1.79 2.11 7.39
N THR A 119 2.10 2.18 6.09
CA THR A 119 2.34 3.46 5.41
C THR A 119 1.10 4.37 5.39
N GLY A 120 -0.11 3.80 5.44
CA GLY A 120 -1.35 4.56 5.58
C GLY A 120 -1.54 5.10 6.99
N VAL A 121 -1.17 4.28 8.00
CA VAL A 121 -1.16 4.70 9.42
C VAL A 121 -0.18 5.85 9.63
N LEU A 122 1.02 5.76 9.05
CA LEU A 122 2.03 6.82 9.09
C LEU A 122 1.51 8.16 8.57
N LEU A 123 0.83 8.16 7.43
CA LEU A 123 0.28 9.39 6.86
C LEU A 123 -0.85 9.94 7.75
N ALA A 124 -1.69 9.06 8.28
CA ALA A 124 -2.79 9.42 9.16
C ALA A 124 -2.35 9.98 10.53
N ASP A 125 -1.18 9.59 11.02
CA ASP A 125 -0.61 10.07 12.29
C ASP A 125 0.07 11.46 12.17
N THR A 126 -0.15 12.17 11.07
CA THR A 126 0.39 13.52 10.87
C THR A 126 -0.63 14.60 11.21
N ALA A 127 -0.17 15.85 11.32
CA ALA A 127 -1.04 17.02 11.46
C ALA A 127 -1.68 17.49 10.13
N VAL A 128 -1.45 16.77 9.01
CA VAL A 128 -2.00 17.15 7.71
C VAL A 128 -3.50 16.81 7.69
N PRO A 129 -4.41 17.80 7.55
CA PRO A 129 -5.84 17.60 7.82
C PRO A 129 -6.48 16.48 7.01
N ALA A 130 -6.20 16.42 5.70
CA ALA A 130 -6.77 15.40 4.82
C ALA A 130 -6.33 13.98 5.22
N TRP A 131 -5.04 13.78 5.52
CA TRP A 131 -4.54 12.46 5.92
C TRP A 131 -5.05 12.05 7.29
N HIS A 132 -5.00 12.97 8.25
CA HIS A 132 -5.41 12.71 9.62
C HIS A 132 -6.89 12.32 9.72
N ALA A 133 -7.75 13.05 9.03
CA ALA A 133 -9.16 12.72 9.00
C ALA A 133 -9.42 11.35 8.35
N ALA A 134 -8.60 10.96 7.37
CA ALA A 134 -8.68 9.68 6.67
C ALA A 134 -8.02 8.50 7.41
N HIS A 135 -7.75 8.61 8.72
CA HIS A 135 -7.13 7.53 9.50
C HIS A 135 -7.88 6.19 9.42
N ARG A 136 -9.20 6.19 9.23
CA ARG A 136 -10.00 4.95 9.05
C ARG A 136 -9.97 4.39 7.64
N HIS A 137 -9.61 5.20 6.65
CA HIS A 137 -9.66 4.84 5.22
C HIS A 137 -8.30 4.55 4.63
N LEU A 138 -7.24 5.25 5.07
CA LEU A 138 -5.91 5.12 4.48
C LEU A 138 -5.34 3.70 4.63
N PRO A 139 -5.35 3.06 5.82
CA PRO A 139 -4.84 1.69 5.94
C PRO A 139 -5.58 0.66 5.06
N PRO A 140 -6.93 0.56 5.07
CA PRO A 140 -7.63 -0.40 4.20
C PRO A 140 -7.53 -0.05 2.72
N LEU A 141 -7.50 1.24 2.34
CA LEU A 141 -7.26 1.66 0.96
C LEU A 141 -5.90 1.15 0.47
N PHE A 142 -4.87 1.34 1.29
CA PHE A 142 -3.51 0.92 0.99
C PHE A 142 -3.38 -0.60 0.94
N ALA A 143 -4.06 -1.34 1.82
CA ALA A 143 -4.13 -2.80 1.77
C ALA A 143 -4.78 -3.30 0.47
N GLY A 144 -5.95 -2.76 0.12
CA GLY A 144 -6.68 -3.12 -1.10
C GLY A 144 -5.86 -2.88 -2.36
N SER A 145 -5.29 -1.66 -2.48
CA SER A 145 -4.46 -1.29 -3.64
C SER A 145 -3.18 -2.12 -3.72
N ALA A 146 -2.58 -2.48 -2.58
CA ALA A 146 -1.40 -3.35 -2.53
C ALA A 146 -1.74 -4.77 -2.99
N LEU A 147 -2.86 -5.32 -2.54
CA LEU A 147 -3.33 -6.64 -2.94
C LEU A 147 -3.68 -6.70 -4.44
N ALA A 148 -4.32 -5.65 -4.95
CA ALA A 148 -4.60 -5.47 -6.38
C ALA A 148 -3.30 -5.48 -7.21
N ALA A 149 -2.31 -4.69 -6.77
CA ALA A 149 -0.99 -4.60 -7.40
C ALA A 149 -0.22 -5.92 -7.35
N ALA A 150 -0.21 -6.62 -6.22
CA ALA A 150 0.47 -7.90 -6.08
C ALA A 150 -0.15 -8.98 -6.98
N GLY A 151 -1.49 -9.08 -7.01
CA GLY A 151 -2.20 -9.94 -7.94
C GLY A 151 -1.91 -9.57 -9.40
N GLY A 152 -1.87 -8.27 -9.71
CA GLY A 152 -1.48 -7.73 -11.02
C GLY A 152 -0.07 -8.12 -11.45
N ALA A 153 0.92 -7.94 -10.58
CA ALA A 153 2.30 -8.35 -10.83
C ALA A 153 2.41 -9.85 -11.09
N ALA A 154 1.72 -10.67 -10.30
CA ALA A 154 1.69 -12.11 -10.52
C ALA A 154 1.01 -12.49 -11.85
N MET A 155 -0.06 -11.81 -12.27
CA MET A 155 -0.64 -12.02 -13.60
C MET A 155 0.31 -11.65 -14.73
N VAL A 156 1.14 -10.62 -14.54
CA VAL A 156 2.20 -10.25 -15.49
C VAL A 156 3.29 -11.31 -15.53
N MET A 157 3.67 -11.94 -14.42
CA MET A 157 4.85 -12.82 -14.36
C MET A 157 4.55 -14.32 -14.47
N VAL A 158 3.33 -14.75 -14.18
CA VAL A 158 2.94 -16.16 -14.08
C VAL A 158 2.09 -16.58 -15.29
N PRO A 159 2.27 -17.79 -15.84
CA PRO A 159 1.41 -18.32 -16.90
C PRO A 159 -0.07 -18.33 -16.48
N VAL A 160 -0.95 -18.07 -17.44
CA VAL A 160 -2.40 -17.92 -17.24
C VAL A 160 -3.03 -19.09 -16.45
N ALA A 161 -2.60 -20.32 -16.73
CA ALA A 161 -3.05 -21.54 -16.06
C ALA A 161 -2.70 -21.58 -14.56
N ALA A 162 -1.58 -20.96 -14.15
CA ALA A 162 -1.10 -20.95 -12.77
C ALA A 162 -1.47 -19.67 -11.99
N ALA A 163 -2.05 -18.66 -12.66
CA ALA A 163 -2.38 -17.35 -12.07
C ALA A 163 -3.76 -17.28 -11.39
N GLY A 164 -4.46 -18.41 -11.19
CA GLY A 164 -5.81 -18.45 -10.62
C GLY A 164 -5.97 -17.69 -9.29
N PRO A 165 -5.16 -18.00 -8.25
CA PRO A 165 -5.22 -17.26 -6.98
C PRO A 165 -4.81 -15.79 -7.12
N ALA A 166 -3.84 -15.48 -7.99
CA ALA A 166 -3.42 -14.10 -8.25
C ALA A 166 -4.55 -13.26 -8.85
N ARG A 167 -5.36 -13.83 -9.76
CA ARG A 167 -6.57 -13.17 -10.28
C ARG A 167 -7.60 -12.89 -9.18
N ARG A 168 -7.83 -13.83 -8.28
CA ARG A 168 -8.76 -13.65 -7.15
C ARG A 168 -8.27 -12.55 -6.20
N ALA A 169 -6.99 -12.57 -5.85
CA ALA A 169 -6.36 -11.53 -5.05
C ALA A 169 -6.46 -10.15 -5.74
N ALA A 170 -6.17 -10.09 -7.04
CA ALA A 170 -6.30 -8.88 -7.84
C ALA A 170 -7.73 -8.30 -7.80
N LEU A 171 -8.75 -9.15 -8.00
CA LEU A 171 -10.15 -8.75 -7.96
C LEU A 171 -10.59 -8.29 -6.56
N LEU A 172 -10.25 -9.04 -5.52
CA LEU A 172 -10.57 -8.69 -4.12
C LEU A 172 -9.91 -7.37 -3.73
N GLY A 173 -8.63 -7.19 -4.08
CA GLY A 173 -7.89 -5.95 -3.83
C GLY A 173 -8.51 -4.76 -4.55
N ALA A 174 -8.84 -4.91 -5.84
CA ALA A 174 -9.47 -3.84 -6.62
C ALA A 174 -10.86 -3.48 -6.09
N LEU A 175 -11.67 -4.47 -5.70
CA LEU A 175 -12.98 -4.22 -5.08
C LEU A 175 -12.83 -3.45 -3.76
N ALA A 176 -11.89 -3.85 -2.90
CA ALA A 176 -11.62 -3.17 -1.64
C ALA A 176 -11.12 -1.72 -1.88
N GLU A 177 -10.18 -1.54 -2.80
CA GLU A 177 -9.66 -0.22 -3.18
C GLU A 177 -10.78 0.70 -3.68
N LEU A 178 -11.64 0.21 -4.57
CA LEU A 178 -12.77 0.98 -5.13
C LEU A 178 -13.81 1.32 -4.06
N ALA A 179 -14.15 0.36 -3.19
CA ALA A 179 -15.12 0.58 -2.12
C ALA A 179 -14.62 1.61 -1.10
N VAL A 180 -13.36 1.51 -0.68
CA VAL A 180 -12.77 2.46 0.28
C VAL A 180 -12.60 3.83 -0.35
N THR A 181 -12.16 3.91 -1.62
CA THR A 181 -12.06 5.19 -2.35
C THR A 181 -13.43 5.87 -2.47
N ALA A 182 -14.48 5.11 -2.81
CA ALA A 182 -15.83 5.65 -2.91
C ALA A 182 -16.39 6.10 -1.54
N SER A 183 -16.04 5.42 -0.45
CA SER A 183 -16.37 5.83 0.92
C SER A 183 -15.66 7.14 1.29
N LEU A 184 -14.35 7.22 1.01
CA LEU A 184 -13.49 8.37 1.27
C LEU A 184 -13.94 9.63 0.50
N GLU A 185 -14.26 9.52 -0.78
CA GLU A 185 -14.70 10.67 -1.59
C GLU A 185 -16.12 11.16 -1.26
N ARG A 186 -16.96 10.30 -0.68
CA ARG A 186 -18.27 10.68 -0.14
C ARG A 186 -18.15 11.31 1.26
N GLY A 187 -16.96 11.28 1.83
CA GLY A 187 -16.67 11.76 3.18
C GLY A 187 -17.25 10.89 4.29
N GLN A 188 -17.59 9.62 4.00
CA GLN A 188 -18.18 8.74 5.00
C GLN A 188 -17.19 8.46 6.12
N GLY A 189 -17.60 8.63 7.38
CA GLY A 189 -16.73 8.38 8.53
C GLY A 189 -15.71 9.48 8.83
N PHE A 190 -15.72 10.59 8.08
CA PHE A 190 -15.16 11.84 8.57
C PHE A 190 -16.05 12.43 9.65
N GLY A 191 -15.42 13.15 10.59
CA GLY A 191 -16.12 13.86 11.65
C GLY A 191 -16.81 15.11 11.10
N GLU A 192 -16.45 16.27 11.64
CA GLU A 192 -17.03 17.53 11.19
C GLU A 192 -16.54 17.94 9.80
N GLU A 193 -17.41 18.64 9.07
CA GLU A 193 -17.20 19.07 7.68
C GLU A 193 -16.73 17.96 6.70
N PRO A 194 -17.48 16.83 6.58
CA PRO A 194 -17.06 15.70 5.74
C PRO A 194 -16.74 16.08 4.29
N ARG A 195 -17.51 17.03 3.73
CA ARG A 195 -17.34 17.49 2.35
C ARG A 195 -16.03 18.26 2.19
N LEU A 196 -15.74 19.19 3.10
CA LEU A 196 -14.51 19.99 3.07
C LEU A 196 -13.27 19.11 3.21
N VAL A 197 -13.30 18.16 4.14
CA VAL A 197 -12.15 17.30 4.44
C VAL A 197 -11.91 16.26 3.34
N SER A 198 -12.95 15.83 2.64
CA SER A 198 -12.85 14.95 1.46
C SER A 198 -12.43 15.67 0.17
N GLU A 199 -12.62 17.00 0.10
CA GLU A 199 -12.39 17.83 -1.10
C GLU A 199 -10.98 17.66 -1.69
N PRO A 200 -9.87 17.64 -0.90
CA PRO A 200 -8.51 17.50 -1.43
C PRO A 200 -8.29 16.23 -2.26
N TYR A 201 -9.09 15.18 -2.03
CA TYR A 201 -9.02 13.93 -2.78
C TYR A 201 -9.71 14.00 -4.15
N ARG A 202 -10.49 15.05 -4.42
CA ARG A 202 -11.29 15.19 -5.64
C ARG A 202 -10.80 16.28 -6.58
N ILE A 203 -9.94 17.17 -6.12
CA ILE A 203 -9.51 18.35 -6.88
C ILE A 203 -8.04 18.32 -7.25
N GLY A 204 -7.68 19.17 -8.22
CA GLY A 204 -6.30 19.36 -8.67
C GLY A 204 -5.62 18.06 -9.11
N ARG A 205 -4.31 17.98 -8.87
CA ARG A 205 -3.49 16.82 -9.23
C ARG A 205 -3.92 15.53 -8.50
N ALA A 206 -4.34 15.66 -7.23
CA ALA A 206 -4.79 14.54 -6.42
C ALA A 206 -6.03 13.88 -7.02
N GLY A 207 -7.06 14.68 -7.33
CA GLY A 207 -8.29 14.19 -7.97
C GLY A 207 -8.05 13.57 -9.34
N THR A 208 -7.17 14.14 -10.16
CA THR A 208 -6.82 13.53 -11.45
C THR A 208 -6.14 12.17 -11.29
N LEU A 209 -5.20 12.03 -10.35
CA LEU A 209 -4.55 10.75 -10.08
C LEU A 209 -5.52 9.71 -9.50
N LEU A 210 -6.40 10.09 -8.58
CA LEU A 210 -7.37 9.16 -7.98
C LEU A 210 -8.47 8.74 -8.96
N ARG A 211 -8.87 9.62 -9.89
CA ARG A 211 -9.72 9.25 -11.03
C ARG A 211 -9.01 8.27 -11.96
N ALA A 212 -7.76 8.53 -12.31
CA ALA A 212 -6.96 7.60 -13.11
C ALA A 212 -6.81 6.24 -12.41
N ALA A 213 -6.53 6.24 -11.10
CA ALA A 213 -6.45 5.03 -10.29
C ALA A 213 -7.75 4.22 -10.34
N ARG A 214 -8.90 4.87 -10.18
CA ARG A 214 -10.22 4.23 -10.28
C ARG A 214 -10.45 3.63 -11.65
N LEU A 215 -10.20 4.37 -12.72
CA LEU A 215 -10.38 3.87 -14.09
C LEU A 215 -9.48 2.67 -14.36
N LEU A 216 -8.22 2.73 -13.94
CA LEU A 216 -7.25 1.64 -14.07
C LEU A 216 -7.65 0.42 -13.22
N ALA A 217 -8.16 0.63 -12.00
CA ALA A 217 -8.63 -0.43 -11.14
C ALA A 217 -9.87 -1.12 -11.73
N VAL A 218 -10.85 -0.36 -12.23
CA VAL A 218 -12.05 -0.90 -12.90
C VAL A 218 -11.66 -1.65 -14.18
N ALA A 219 -10.86 -1.04 -15.05
CA ALA A 219 -10.42 -1.67 -16.31
C ALA A 219 -9.59 -2.93 -16.05
N GLY A 220 -8.66 -2.86 -15.09
CA GLY A 220 -7.85 -4.00 -14.66
C GLY A 220 -8.68 -5.12 -14.06
N ALA A 221 -9.64 -4.81 -13.19
CA ALA A 221 -10.56 -5.79 -12.61
C ALA A 221 -11.47 -6.43 -13.68
N ALA A 222 -12.05 -5.63 -14.58
CA ALA A 222 -12.87 -6.12 -15.68
C ALA A 222 -12.06 -7.02 -16.62
N GLY A 223 -10.87 -6.58 -17.06
CA GLY A 223 -9.97 -7.40 -17.87
C GLY A 223 -9.55 -8.70 -17.17
N THR A 224 -9.36 -8.64 -15.84
CA THR A 224 -9.05 -9.81 -15.02
C THR A 224 -10.19 -10.82 -15.01
N ALA A 225 -11.42 -10.36 -14.80
CA ALA A 225 -12.61 -11.20 -14.72
C ALA A 225 -12.99 -11.79 -16.08
N LEU A 226 -12.89 -11.01 -17.16
CA LEU A 226 -13.44 -11.37 -18.46
C LEU A 226 -12.46 -12.15 -19.35
N ALA A 227 -11.17 -11.82 -19.31
CA ALA A 227 -10.22 -12.27 -20.33
C ALA A 227 -8.88 -12.80 -19.79
N ALA A 228 -8.42 -12.37 -18.61
CA ALA A 228 -7.11 -12.76 -18.08
C ALA A 228 -6.98 -14.26 -17.73
N GLY A 229 -8.09 -14.99 -17.65
CA GLY A 229 -8.09 -16.45 -17.49
C GLY A 229 -7.88 -17.22 -18.79
N ARG A 230 -7.99 -16.56 -19.96
CA ARG A 230 -7.94 -17.19 -21.28
C ARG A 230 -6.79 -16.66 -22.13
N HIS A 231 -6.49 -15.36 -22.05
CA HIS A 231 -5.52 -14.70 -22.91
C HIS A 231 -4.37 -14.10 -22.11
N ARG A 232 -3.15 -14.46 -22.49
CA ARG A 232 -1.92 -13.95 -21.87
C ARG A 232 -1.79 -12.43 -21.98
N ALA A 233 -2.08 -11.87 -23.15
CA ALA A 233 -2.04 -10.42 -23.36
C ALA A 233 -3.02 -9.69 -22.45
N ALA A 234 -4.25 -10.21 -22.31
CA ALA A 234 -5.24 -9.64 -21.40
C ALA A 234 -4.79 -9.71 -19.93
N ALA A 235 -4.17 -10.81 -19.51
CA ALA A 235 -3.61 -10.94 -18.16
C ALA A 235 -2.49 -9.93 -17.89
N VAL A 236 -1.60 -9.70 -18.86
CA VAL A 236 -0.54 -8.69 -18.75
C VAL A 236 -1.13 -7.29 -18.70
N ALA A 237 -2.02 -6.94 -19.62
CA ALA A 237 -2.63 -5.61 -19.68
C ALA A 237 -3.44 -5.30 -18.42
N ALA A 238 -4.27 -6.25 -17.96
CA ALA A 238 -5.01 -6.11 -16.71
C ALA A 238 -4.10 -5.97 -15.50
N GLY A 239 -3.04 -6.79 -15.41
CA GLY A 239 -2.07 -6.71 -14.31
C GLY A 239 -1.27 -5.41 -14.29
N ALA A 240 -0.86 -4.91 -15.47
CA ALA A 240 -0.19 -3.62 -15.61
C ALA A 240 -1.13 -2.47 -15.22
N ALA A 241 -2.40 -2.52 -15.61
CA ALA A 241 -3.39 -1.53 -15.22
C ALA A 241 -3.56 -1.48 -13.69
N LEU A 242 -3.65 -2.64 -13.01
CA LEU A 242 -3.78 -2.68 -11.55
C LEU A 242 -2.52 -2.15 -10.82
N LEU A 243 -1.33 -2.46 -11.34
CA LEU A 243 -0.07 -1.91 -10.84
C LEU A 243 -0.04 -0.38 -10.97
N ALA A 244 -0.35 0.13 -12.15
CA ALA A 244 -0.41 1.57 -12.41
C ALA A 244 -1.49 2.25 -11.57
N GLY A 245 -2.67 1.63 -11.41
CA GLY A 245 -3.76 2.12 -10.59
C GLY A 245 -3.36 2.28 -9.12
N SER A 246 -2.73 1.24 -8.56
CA SER A 246 -2.22 1.28 -7.18
C SER A 246 -1.14 2.36 -6.98
N ALA A 247 -0.24 2.55 -7.95
CA ALA A 247 0.70 3.66 -7.92
C ALA A 247 -0.04 5.02 -7.95
N CYS A 248 -0.98 5.21 -8.87
CA CYS A 248 -1.81 6.41 -8.93
C CYS A 248 -2.54 6.69 -7.60
N THR A 249 -3.04 5.66 -6.91
CA THR A 249 -3.65 5.78 -5.58
C THR A 249 -2.67 6.35 -4.55
N ARG A 250 -1.45 5.80 -4.46
CA ARG A 250 -0.43 6.30 -3.51
C ARG A 250 -0.01 7.74 -3.80
N PHE A 251 0.19 8.08 -5.08
CA PHE A 251 0.53 9.44 -5.48
C PHE A 251 -0.63 10.42 -5.29
N GLY A 252 -1.86 9.98 -5.55
CA GLY A 252 -3.08 10.76 -5.37
C GLY A 252 -3.31 11.12 -3.90
N VAL A 253 -3.22 10.13 -2.99
CA VAL A 253 -3.29 10.35 -1.54
C VAL A 253 -2.19 11.31 -1.07
N TYR A 254 -0.95 11.12 -1.54
CA TYR A 254 0.14 12.03 -1.18
C TYR A 254 -0.16 13.48 -1.61
N HIS A 255 -0.60 13.69 -2.85
CA HIS A 255 -0.92 15.03 -3.33
C HIS A 255 -2.15 15.65 -2.65
N ALA A 256 -3.12 14.85 -2.21
CA ALA A 256 -4.27 15.33 -1.45
C ALA A 256 -3.83 15.97 -0.13
N GLY A 257 -2.89 15.35 0.58
CA GLY A 257 -2.33 15.92 1.81
C GLY A 257 -1.48 17.17 1.56
N VAL A 258 -0.64 17.16 0.52
CA VAL A 258 0.14 18.36 0.14
C VAL A 258 -0.77 19.54 -0.19
N LEU A 259 -1.88 19.30 -0.89
CA LEU A 259 -2.88 20.33 -1.18
C LEU A 259 -3.54 20.84 0.11
N ALA A 260 -3.99 19.92 0.96
CA ALA A 260 -4.64 20.26 2.22
C ALA A 260 -3.74 21.03 3.19
N GLY A 261 -2.43 20.72 3.23
CA GLY A 261 -1.48 21.40 4.09
C GLY A 261 -1.11 22.81 3.63
N ARG A 262 -1.38 23.18 2.36
CA ARG A 262 -1.08 24.52 1.82
C ARG A 262 -2.21 25.52 2.00
N ASP A 263 -3.44 25.04 2.13
CA ASP A 263 -4.62 25.89 2.21
C ASP A 263 -5.18 25.90 3.64
N PRO A 264 -5.10 27.04 4.36
CA PRO A 264 -5.57 27.16 5.74
C PRO A 264 -7.03 26.76 5.95
N LYS A 265 -7.88 26.78 4.90
CA LYS A 265 -9.30 26.43 5.02
C LYS A 265 -9.50 25.02 5.57
N TYR A 266 -8.62 24.08 5.20
CA TYR A 266 -8.72 22.67 5.63
C TYR A 266 -8.30 22.45 7.08
N THR A 267 -7.63 23.43 7.71
CA THR A 267 -7.24 23.37 9.12
C THR A 267 -8.19 24.21 9.98
N VAL A 268 -8.45 25.46 9.57
CA VAL A 268 -9.15 26.45 10.40
C VAL A 268 -10.65 26.19 10.49
N VAL A 269 -11.31 25.83 9.38
CA VAL A 269 -12.76 25.65 9.37
C VAL A 269 -13.17 24.44 10.22
N PRO A 270 -12.55 23.25 10.09
CA PRO A 270 -12.88 22.12 10.97
C PRO A 270 -12.53 22.38 12.44
N GLN A 271 -11.51 23.19 12.74
CA GLN A 271 -11.18 23.55 14.13
C GLN A 271 -12.21 24.48 14.76
N ARG A 272 -12.81 25.39 13.98
CA ARG A 272 -13.86 26.31 14.46
C ARG A 272 -15.23 25.66 14.60
N ALA A 273 -15.51 24.66 13.77
CA ALA A 273 -16.75 23.89 13.82
C ALA A 273 -16.86 23.04 15.10
N ARG A 274 -15.72 22.66 15.69
CA ARG A 274 -15.69 21.84 16.91
C ARG A 274 -16.38 22.61 18.03
N PRO A 275 -17.41 22.04 18.68
CA PRO A 275 -17.99 22.66 19.86
C PRO A 275 -16.85 22.89 20.85
N ARG A 276 -16.70 24.16 21.29
CA ARG A 276 -15.81 24.49 22.39
C ARG A 276 -16.25 23.61 23.55
N VAL A 277 -15.45 22.62 23.90
CA VAL A 277 -15.64 21.89 25.15
C VAL A 277 -15.58 22.98 26.21
N GLN A 278 -16.76 23.26 26.77
CA GLN A 278 -16.98 24.32 27.72
C GLN A 278 -16.00 24.09 28.86
N GLU A 279 -15.14 25.07 29.13
CA GLU A 279 -14.47 25.21 30.41
C GLU A 279 -15.55 25.38 31.48
N SER A 280 -16.13 24.27 31.91
CA SER A 280 -16.86 24.16 33.16
C SER A 280 -16.03 23.28 34.08
N ARG A 281 -14.94 23.86 34.60
CA ARG A 281 -14.41 23.44 35.89
C ARG A 281 -15.33 24.04 36.96
N PRO A 282 -16.03 23.24 37.77
CA PRO A 282 -16.65 23.75 38.98
C PRO A 282 -15.54 24.02 39.99
N GLY A 283 -15.44 25.27 40.43
CA GLY A 283 -14.64 25.72 41.57
C GLY A 283 -15.49 26.69 42.38
#